data_AF-A0A1S3XMR6-F1
#
_entry.id   AF-A0A1S3XMR6-F1
#
_cell.length_a   1.000
_cell.length_b   1.000
_cell.length_c   1.000
_cell.angle_alpha   90.00
_cell.angle_beta   90.00
_cell.angle_gamma   90.00
#
_symmetry.space_group_name_H-M   'P 1'
#
loop_
_entity.id
_entity.type
_entity.pdbx_description
1 polymer ?
#
loop_
_entity_poly.entity_id
_entity_poly.type
_entity_poly.pdbx_seq_one_letter_code
_entity_poly.pdbx_strand_id
1 'polypeptide(L)'
;MATITNFFLADMEERSQADMDELSQADIEELSQTVVLDEQLVQRNIAPNLSAIVGTAVAAKLITSAGGLSSLAKMPACNILNLGTKRQNNLAGYIEQTDIIQSTPPSLRKQVCILLATKSLYAARVDSIRGDRTGIFGKYLREEIRKKIEKGQDQVSSSTVLG
;
A
#
# COMPACT_ATOMS: atom_id res chain seq x y z
N MET A 1 42.27 22.88 2.99
CA MET A 1 41.36 22.35 1.94
C MET A 1 41.05 20.86 2.09
N ALA A 2 41.90 20.02 2.71
CA ALA A 2 41.65 18.57 2.83
C ALA A 2 40.73 18.13 3.99
N THR A 3 40.37 19.02 4.93
CA THR A 3 39.67 18.62 6.17
C THR A 3 38.15 18.58 6.04
N ILE A 4 37.55 19.36 5.14
CA ILE A 4 36.09 19.49 5.01
C ILE A 4 35.49 18.33 4.22
N THR A 5 36.21 17.82 3.21
CA THR A 5 35.76 16.66 2.42
C THR A 5 35.78 15.36 3.23
N ASN A 6 36.76 15.17 4.13
CA ASN A 6 36.80 13.98 4.99
C ASN A 6 35.67 13.93 6.03
N PHE A 7 35.20 15.08 6.51
CA PHE A 7 34.07 15.13 7.44
C PHE A 7 32.76 14.79 6.73
N PHE A 8 32.56 15.29 5.51
CA PHE A 8 31.35 15.02 4.72
C PHE A 8 31.29 13.58 4.18
N LEU A 9 32.43 12.99 3.82
CA LEU A 9 32.51 11.57 3.42
C LEU A 9 32.29 10.63 4.60
N ALA A 10 32.83 10.93 5.78
CA ALA A 10 32.56 10.15 6.98
C ALA A 10 31.08 10.21 7.41
N ASP A 11 30.44 11.39 7.35
CA ASP A 11 29.01 11.58 7.68
C ASP A 11 28.07 10.91 6.66
N MET A 12 28.48 10.82 5.38
CA MET A 12 27.74 10.05 4.35
C MET A 12 27.89 8.53 4.53
N GLU A 13 29.05 8.06 4.94
CA GLU A 13 29.32 6.62 5.14
C GLU A 13 28.73 6.14 6.48
N GLU A 14 28.72 6.98 7.52
CA GLU A 14 28.08 6.70 8.82
C GLU A 14 26.54 6.72 8.71
N ARG A 15 25.96 7.60 7.86
CA ARG A 15 24.53 7.54 7.50
C ARG A 15 24.17 6.31 6.68
N SER A 16 25.02 5.92 5.72
CA SER A 16 24.80 4.72 4.91
C SER A 16 24.89 3.43 5.75
N GLN A 17 25.73 3.41 6.78
CA GLN A 17 25.87 2.28 7.69
C GLN A 17 24.74 2.23 8.73
N ALA A 18 24.28 3.40 9.22
CA ALA A 18 23.14 3.50 10.13
C ALA A 18 21.81 3.09 9.46
N ASP A 19 21.62 3.44 8.18
CA ASP A 19 20.44 3.01 7.40
C ASP A 19 20.40 1.49 7.15
N MET A 20 21.54 0.80 7.24
CA MET A 20 21.65 -0.66 7.06
C MET A 20 21.53 -1.46 8.38
N ASP A 21 21.91 -0.87 9.52
CA ASP A 21 21.81 -1.50 10.85
C ASP A 21 20.48 -1.19 11.57
N GLU A 22 19.65 -0.27 11.05
CA GLU A 22 18.31 0.02 11.60
C GLU A 22 17.20 -0.90 11.02
N LEU A 23 17.49 -2.19 10.79
CA LEU A 23 16.45 -3.22 10.81
C LEU A 23 16.11 -3.47 12.27
N SER A 24 15.31 -2.56 12.85
CA SER A 24 14.90 -2.66 14.24
C SER A 24 14.28 -4.04 14.50
N GLN A 25 14.48 -4.64 15.68
CA GLN A 25 13.84 -5.93 16.00
C GLN A 25 12.32 -5.91 15.77
N ALA A 26 11.68 -4.75 15.89
CA ALA A 26 10.27 -4.57 15.55
C ALA A 26 9.97 -4.77 14.07
N ASP A 27 10.91 -4.45 13.17
CA ASP A 27 10.77 -4.66 11.72
C ASP A 27 10.88 -6.14 11.36
N ILE A 28 11.78 -6.87 12.02
CA ILE A 28 11.95 -8.32 11.86
C ILE A 28 10.71 -9.06 12.42
N GLU A 29 10.19 -8.61 13.55
CA GLU A 29 8.96 -9.12 14.14
C GLU A 29 7.73 -8.80 13.25
N GLU A 30 7.65 -7.58 12.71
CA GLU A 30 6.60 -7.15 11.78
C GLU A 30 6.64 -7.98 10.49
N LEU A 31 7.83 -8.24 9.95
CA LEU A 31 8.01 -9.13 8.79
C LEU A 31 7.56 -10.56 9.10
N SER A 32 7.94 -11.09 10.26
CA SER A 32 7.54 -12.43 10.70
C SER A 32 6.02 -12.53 10.88
N GLN A 33 5.38 -11.53 11.50
CA GLN A 33 3.93 -11.46 11.64
C GLN A 33 3.23 -11.30 10.29
N THR A 34 3.80 -10.54 9.36
CA THR A 34 3.26 -10.36 8.01
C THR A 34 3.25 -11.68 7.24
N VAL A 35 4.34 -12.47 7.31
CA VAL A 35 4.44 -13.79 6.66
C VAL A 35 3.41 -14.75 7.23
N VAL A 36 3.25 -14.79 8.55
CA VAL A 36 2.25 -15.63 9.22
C VAL A 36 0.83 -15.20 8.85
N LEU A 37 0.57 -13.90 8.77
CA LEU A 37 -0.75 -13.36 8.38
C LEU A 37 -1.05 -13.58 6.90
N ASP A 38 -0.06 -13.57 6.02
CA ASP A 38 -0.24 -13.89 4.59
C ASP A 38 -0.74 -15.34 4.44
N GLU A 39 -0.10 -16.29 5.14
CA GLU A 39 -0.59 -17.67 5.19
C GLU A 39 -2.00 -17.77 5.77
N GLN A 40 -2.31 -17.03 6.84
CA GLN A 40 -3.65 -17.07 7.43
C GLN A 40 -4.72 -16.39 6.57
N LEU A 41 -4.38 -15.36 5.79
CA LEU A 41 -5.31 -14.74 4.86
C LEU A 41 -5.72 -15.71 3.75
N VAL A 42 -4.76 -16.49 3.23
CA VAL A 42 -5.00 -17.54 2.24
C VAL A 42 -5.75 -18.73 2.84
N GLN A 43 -5.34 -19.22 4.01
CA GLN A 43 -5.91 -20.43 4.60
C GLN A 43 -7.24 -20.22 5.33
N ARG A 44 -7.46 -19.04 5.93
CA ARG A 44 -8.63 -18.77 6.80
C ARG A 44 -9.62 -17.76 6.22
N ASN A 45 -9.38 -17.21 5.02
CA ASN A 45 -10.23 -16.21 4.39
C ASN A 45 -10.59 -15.05 5.34
N ILE A 46 -9.58 -14.50 6.04
CA ILE A 46 -9.80 -13.44 7.05
C ILE A 46 -10.22 -12.12 6.37
N ALA A 47 -9.68 -11.81 5.20
CA ALA A 47 -10.01 -10.60 4.44
C ALA A 47 -10.06 -10.87 2.92
N PRO A 48 -11.07 -11.61 2.43
CA PRO A 48 -11.17 -12.00 1.03
C PRO A 48 -11.47 -10.80 0.11
N ASN A 49 -12.19 -9.78 0.59
CA ASN A 49 -12.49 -8.62 -0.24
C ASN A 49 -11.28 -7.68 -0.33
N LEU A 50 -10.58 -7.46 0.78
CA LEU A 50 -9.35 -6.64 0.78
C LEU A 50 -8.28 -7.26 -0.13
N SER A 51 -8.04 -8.57 0.04
CA SER A 51 -7.04 -9.30 -0.76
C SER A 51 -7.38 -9.31 -2.26
N ALA A 52 -8.67 -9.32 -2.62
CA ALA A 52 -9.09 -9.24 -4.03
C ALA A 52 -8.73 -7.89 -4.69
N ILE A 53 -8.68 -6.80 -3.91
CA ILE A 53 -8.38 -5.45 -4.40
C ILE A 53 -6.86 -5.22 -4.49
N VAL A 54 -6.14 -5.40 -3.37
CA VAL A 54 -4.72 -5.01 -3.26
C VAL A 54 -3.74 -6.19 -3.40
N GLY A 55 -4.25 -7.43 -3.41
CA GLY A 55 -3.43 -8.64 -3.35
C GLY A 55 -3.11 -9.05 -1.91
N THR A 56 -2.87 -10.34 -1.69
CA THR A 56 -2.69 -10.92 -0.36
C THR A 56 -1.49 -10.34 0.37
N ALA A 57 -0.34 -10.21 -0.31
CA ALA A 57 0.88 -9.68 0.29
C ALA A 57 0.73 -8.24 0.81
N VAL A 58 0.07 -7.36 0.03
CA VAL A 58 -0.18 -5.97 0.45
C VAL A 58 -1.26 -5.93 1.54
N ALA A 59 -2.30 -6.77 1.44
CA ALA A 59 -3.33 -6.88 2.47
C ALA A 59 -2.73 -7.32 3.82
N ALA A 60 -1.82 -8.29 3.83
CA ALA A 60 -1.12 -8.75 5.02
C ALA A 60 -0.31 -7.62 5.67
N LYS A 61 0.46 -6.85 4.88
CA LYS A 61 1.21 -5.69 5.37
C LYS A 61 0.30 -4.62 5.97
N LEU A 62 -0.82 -4.29 5.30
CA LEU A 62 -1.78 -3.30 5.79
C LEU A 62 -2.43 -3.74 7.11
N ILE A 63 -2.82 -5.01 7.22
CA ILE A 63 -3.42 -5.57 8.44
C ILE A 63 -2.41 -5.60 9.57
N THR A 64 -1.18 -6.05 9.32
CA THR A 64 -0.11 -6.13 10.32
C THR A 64 0.24 -4.74 10.84
N SER A 65 0.50 -3.80 9.94
CA SER A 65 0.86 -2.42 10.26
C SER A 65 -0.27 -1.67 10.99
N ALA A 66 -1.53 -1.97 10.68
CA ALA A 66 -2.68 -1.41 11.39
C ALA A 66 -2.95 -2.06 12.77
N GLY A 67 -2.25 -3.15 13.12
CA GLY A 67 -2.51 -3.90 14.35
C GLY A 67 -3.80 -4.74 14.29
N GLY A 68 -4.12 -5.28 13.12
CA GLY A 68 -5.24 -6.19 12.87
C GLY A 68 -6.37 -5.62 12.00
N LEU A 69 -7.21 -6.52 11.48
CA LEU A 69 -8.29 -6.17 10.54
C LEU A 69 -9.33 -5.23 11.17
N SER A 70 -9.68 -5.45 12.44
CA SER A 70 -10.64 -4.59 13.16
C SER A 70 -10.10 -3.19 13.39
N SER A 71 -8.79 -3.05 13.62
CA SER A 71 -8.12 -1.76 13.75
C SER A 71 -8.10 -1.05 12.41
N LEU A 72 -7.70 -1.76 11.34
CA LEU A 72 -7.72 -1.25 9.97
C LEU A 72 -9.11 -0.73 9.55
N ALA A 73 -10.18 -1.46 9.87
CA ALA A 73 -11.55 -1.06 9.55
C ALA A 73 -11.99 0.25 10.23
N LYS A 74 -11.42 0.59 11.39
CA LYS A 74 -11.70 1.82 12.14
C LYS A 74 -10.86 3.02 11.67
N MET A 75 -9.78 2.78 10.91
CA MET A 75 -8.92 3.86 10.43
C MET A 75 -9.63 4.73 9.37
N PRO A 76 -9.28 6.02 9.28
CA PRO A 76 -9.69 6.84 8.14
C PRO A 76 -8.85 6.50 6.90
N ALA A 77 -9.40 6.75 5.71
CA ALA A 77 -8.76 6.38 4.44
C ALA A 77 -7.39 7.08 4.22
N CYS A 78 -7.24 8.31 4.70
CA CYS A 78 -5.98 9.06 4.62
C CYS A 78 -4.84 8.41 5.42
N ASN A 79 -5.15 7.74 6.54
CA ASN A 79 -4.12 7.07 7.33
C ASN A 79 -3.62 5.81 6.63
N ILE A 80 -4.52 5.09 5.93
CA ILE A 80 -4.15 3.90 5.15
C ILE A 80 -3.21 4.25 4.00
N LEU A 81 -3.42 5.40 3.36
CA LEU A 81 -2.52 5.90 2.33
C LEU A 81 -1.10 6.14 2.88
N ASN A 82 -1.00 6.57 4.14
CA ASN A 82 0.28 6.84 4.79
C ASN A 82 0.90 5.60 5.45
N LEU A 83 0.27 4.42 5.38
CA LEU A 83 0.87 3.20 5.92
C LEU A 83 2.05 2.75 5.05
N GLY A 84 3.23 2.62 5.67
CA GLY A 84 4.47 2.21 5.00
C GLY A 84 5.29 3.37 4.40
N THR A 85 4.88 4.63 4.56
CA THR A 85 5.63 5.80 4.04
C THR A 85 6.89 6.14 4.84
N LYS A 86 7.05 5.58 6.04
CA LYS A 86 8.26 5.80 6.87
C LYS A 86 9.55 5.28 6.24
N ARG A 87 9.49 4.28 5.35
CA ARG A 87 10.68 3.66 4.75
C ARG A 87 10.93 4.05 3.29
N GLN A 88 9.98 4.71 2.62
CA GLN A 88 10.14 5.19 1.25
C GLN A 88 9.40 6.51 1.08
N ASN A 89 10.04 7.51 0.46
CA ASN A 89 9.53 8.87 0.15
C ASN A 89 8.32 8.92 -0.83
N ASN A 90 7.47 7.90 -0.77
CA ASN A 90 6.38 7.62 -1.68
C ASN A 90 5.06 8.03 -1.01
N LEU A 91 4.17 8.69 -1.76
CA LEU A 91 2.93 9.27 -1.25
C LEU A 91 1.93 8.25 -0.70
N ALA A 92 2.10 6.95 -0.99
CA ALA A 92 1.11 5.92 -0.74
C ALA A 92 1.65 4.63 -0.06
N GLY A 93 2.91 4.62 0.38
CA GLY A 93 3.53 3.53 1.15
C GLY A 93 3.28 2.12 0.56
N TYR A 94 2.56 1.25 1.27
CA TYR A 94 2.26 -0.11 0.80
C TYR A 94 1.29 -0.18 -0.38
N ILE A 95 0.38 0.79 -0.53
CA ILE A 95 -0.62 0.80 -1.62
C ILE A 95 0.05 1.02 -2.99
N GLU A 96 1.18 1.71 -3.01
CA GLU A 96 1.96 1.92 -4.23
C GLU A 96 2.59 0.62 -4.79
N GLN A 97 2.76 -0.39 -3.93
CA GLN A 97 3.29 -1.70 -4.32
C GLN A 97 2.26 -2.57 -5.06
N THR A 98 1.01 -2.12 -5.17
CA THR A 98 -0.05 -2.88 -5.85
C THR A 98 0.09 -2.84 -7.36
N ASP A 99 -0.21 -3.97 -8.01
CA ASP A 99 -0.13 -4.11 -9.48
C ASP A 99 -0.94 -3.03 -10.23
N ILE A 100 -2.08 -2.63 -9.66
CA ILE A 100 -2.97 -1.61 -10.25
C ILE A 100 -2.23 -0.27 -10.37
N ILE A 101 -1.51 0.16 -9.33
CA ILE A 101 -0.77 1.42 -9.35
C ILE A 101 0.44 1.33 -10.28
N GLN A 102 1.13 0.19 -10.30
CA GLN A 102 2.26 -0.03 -11.20
C GLN A 102 1.85 0.05 -12.68
N SER A 103 0.66 -0.46 -13.03
CA SER A 103 0.07 -0.33 -14.37
C SER A 103 -0.52 1.05 -14.70
N THR A 104 -0.67 1.93 -13.70
CA THR A 104 -1.30 3.24 -13.87
C THR A 104 -0.25 4.29 -14.29
N PRO A 105 -0.55 5.14 -15.29
CA PRO A 105 0.34 6.23 -15.71
C PRO A 105 0.55 7.25 -14.58
N PRO A 106 1.74 7.86 -14.48
CA PRO A 106 2.12 8.73 -13.35
C PRO A 106 1.19 9.92 -13.13
N SER A 107 0.56 10.43 -14.20
CA SER A 107 -0.43 11.52 -14.14
C SER A 107 -1.67 11.17 -13.30
N LEU A 108 -2.09 9.90 -13.30
CA LEU A 108 -3.28 9.42 -12.59
C LEU A 108 -2.96 8.71 -11.27
N ARG A 109 -1.70 8.32 -11.05
CA ARG A 109 -1.28 7.52 -9.87
C ARG A 109 -1.80 8.08 -8.55
N LYS A 110 -1.66 9.38 -8.31
CA LYS A 110 -2.11 10.01 -7.06
C LYS A 110 -3.61 9.83 -6.83
N GLN A 111 -4.43 10.04 -7.86
CA GLN A 111 -5.88 9.88 -7.77
C GLN A 111 -6.26 8.42 -7.56
N VAL A 112 -5.58 7.50 -8.26
CA VAL A 112 -5.83 6.06 -8.15
C VAL A 112 -5.39 5.54 -6.78
N CYS A 113 -4.28 6.00 -6.20
CA CYS A 113 -3.86 5.65 -4.85
C CYS A 113 -4.92 6.02 -3.81
N ILE A 114 -5.47 7.24 -3.88
CA ILE A 114 -6.53 7.69 -2.97
C ILE A 114 -7.79 6.83 -3.14
N LEU A 115 -8.19 6.55 -4.37
CA LEU A 115 -9.34 5.71 -4.68
C LEU A 115 -9.14 4.29 -4.15
N LEU A 116 -7.95 3.71 -4.38
CA LEU A 116 -7.58 2.38 -3.96
C LEU A 116 -7.57 2.27 -2.44
N ALA A 117 -7.00 3.24 -1.73
CA ALA A 117 -7.04 3.31 -0.25
C ALA A 117 -8.47 3.34 0.28
N THR A 118 -9.33 4.16 -0.33
CA THR A 118 -10.73 4.31 0.07
C THR A 118 -11.53 3.02 -0.14
N LYS A 119 -11.35 2.38 -1.29
CA LYS A 119 -12.04 1.12 -1.64
C LYS A 119 -11.51 -0.05 -0.82
N SER A 120 -10.21 -0.07 -0.53
CA SER A 120 -9.58 -1.05 0.36
C SER A 120 -10.11 -0.94 1.79
N LEU A 121 -10.24 0.28 2.32
CA LEU A 121 -10.88 0.50 3.62
C LEU A 121 -12.32 -0.02 3.65
N TYR A 122 -13.07 0.21 2.57
CA TYR A 122 -14.45 -0.24 2.50
C TYR A 122 -14.53 -1.77 2.48
N ALA A 123 -13.67 -2.43 1.70
CA ALA A 123 -13.54 -3.89 1.71
C ALA A 123 -13.11 -4.43 3.08
N ALA A 124 -12.13 -3.81 3.74
CA ALA A 124 -11.68 -4.19 5.08
C ALA A 124 -12.80 -4.08 6.12
N ARG A 125 -13.66 -3.06 6.03
CA ARG A 125 -14.85 -2.92 6.89
C ARG A 125 -15.84 -4.05 6.66
N VAL A 126 -16.14 -4.38 5.40
CA VAL A 126 -17.03 -5.50 5.07
C VAL A 126 -16.47 -6.82 5.57
N ASP A 127 -15.16 -7.05 5.39
CA ASP A 127 -14.46 -8.23 5.89
C ASP A 127 -14.52 -8.32 7.43
N SER A 128 -14.34 -7.20 8.14
CA SER A 128 -14.41 -7.15 9.60
C SER A 128 -15.79 -7.52 10.18
N ILE A 129 -16.86 -7.28 9.43
CA ILE A 129 -18.25 -7.54 9.83
C ILE A 129 -18.68 -8.98 9.48
N ARG A 130 -17.77 -9.81 8.93
CA ARG A 130 -18.01 -11.19 8.42
C ARG A 130 -19.01 -11.28 7.25
N GLY A 131 -19.25 -10.18 6.54
CA GLY A 131 -20.38 -10.05 5.61
C GLY A 131 -20.28 -10.84 4.30
N ASP A 132 -19.08 -11.07 3.76
CA ASP A 132 -18.91 -11.81 2.49
C ASP A 132 -17.57 -12.58 2.46
N ARG A 133 -17.64 -13.92 2.55
CA ARG A 133 -16.47 -14.82 2.50
C ARG A 133 -16.02 -15.16 1.08
N THR A 134 -16.77 -14.76 0.06
CA THR A 134 -16.54 -15.18 -1.33
C THR A 134 -15.57 -14.26 -2.07
N GLY A 135 -15.33 -13.05 -1.56
CA GLY A 135 -14.49 -12.05 -2.23
C GLY A 135 -15.13 -11.43 -3.48
N ILE A 136 -16.40 -11.73 -3.77
CA ILE A 136 -17.12 -11.19 -4.94
C ILE A 136 -17.21 -9.67 -4.84
N PHE A 137 -17.50 -9.16 -3.64
CA PHE A 137 -17.55 -7.73 -3.40
C PHE A 137 -16.20 -7.03 -3.66
N GLY A 138 -15.08 -7.62 -3.22
CA GLY A 138 -13.75 -7.09 -3.52
C GLY A 138 -13.42 -7.08 -5.01
N LYS A 139 -13.81 -8.12 -5.75
CA LYS A 139 -13.66 -8.17 -7.22
C LYS A 139 -14.47 -7.08 -7.92
N TYR A 140 -15.70 -6.83 -7.46
CA TYR A 140 -16.52 -5.74 -7.96
C TYR A 140 -15.86 -4.37 -7.74
N LEU A 141 -15.36 -4.10 -6.54
CA LEU A 141 -14.66 -2.84 -6.24
C LEU A 141 -13.39 -2.66 -7.08
N ARG A 142 -12.64 -3.75 -7.31
CA ARG A 142 -11.47 -3.72 -8.19
C ARG A 142 -11.82 -3.35 -9.63
N GLU A 143 -12.95 -3.84 -10.12
CA GLU A 143 -13.42 -3.52 -11.47
C GLU A 143 -13.89 -2.06 -11.58
N GLU A 144 -14.51 -1.50 -10.53
CA GLU A 144 -14.81 -0.06 -10.49
C GLU A 144 -13.54 0.80 -10.55
N ILE A 145 -12.47 0.38 -9.87
CA ILE A 145 -11.17 1.07 -9.92
C ILE A 145 -10.61 1.02 -11.35
N ARG A 146 -10.63 -0.15 -12.00
CA ARG A 146 -10.16 -0.31 -13.38
C ARG A 146 -10.91 0.62 -14.34
N LYS A 147 -12.25 0.62 -14.30
CA LYS A 147 -13.07 1.51 -15.14
C LYS A 147 -12.76 2.99 -14.92
N LYS A 148 -12.43 3.38 -13.68
CA LYS A 148 -12.07 4.76 -13.36
C LYS A 148 -10.70 5.14 -13.94
N ILE A 149 -9.76 4.19 -13.98
CA ILE A 149 -8.43 4.36 -14.61
C ILE A 149 -8.59 4.53 -16.12
N GLU A 150 -9.31 3.63 -16.79
CA GLU A 150 -9.54 3.67 -18.24
C GLU A 150 -10.16 5.00 -18.66
N LYS A 151 -11.25 5.41 -18.00
CA LYS A 151 -11.89 6.71 -18.27
C LYS A 151 -10.95 7.90 -18.03
N GLY A 152 -10.06 7.80 -17.05
CA GLY A 152 -9.07 8.83 -16.78
C GLY A 152 -8.01 8.91 -17.88
N GLN A 153 -7.59 7.78 -18.44
CA GLN A 153 -6.61 7.71 -19.52
C GLN A 153 -7.15 8.35 -20.81
N ASP A 154 -8.41 8.09 -21.18
CA ASP A 154 -9.05 8.66 -22.38
C ASP A 154 -9.14 10.20 -22.33
N GLN A 155 -9.32 10.76 -21.13
CA GLN A 155 -9.38 12.21 -20.92
C GLN A 155 -8.00 12.87 -21.04
N VAL A 156 -6.94 12.20 -20.58
CA VAL A 156 -5.56 12.70 -20.67
C VAL A 156 -5.05 12.66 -22.12
N SER A 157 -5.40 11.64 -22.89
CA SER A 157 -5.08 11.62 -24.33
C SER A 157 -5.78 12.74 -25.07
N SER A 158 -7.05 13.03 -24.76
CA SER A 158 -7.83 14.07 -25.44
C SER A 158 -7.34 15.50 -25.17
N SER A 159 -6.78 15.78 -23.99
CA SER A 159 -6.21 17.10 -23.68
C SER A 159 -4.82 17.34 -24.27
N THR A 160 -4.08 16.27 -24.61
CA THR A 160 -2.74 16.37 -25.20
C THR A 160 -2.78 16.65 -26.70
N VAL A 161 -3.86 16.34 -27.41
CA VAL A 161 -3.99 16.58 -28.87
C VAL A 161 -4.43 18.01 -29.21
N LEU A 162 -4.73 18.85 -28.21
CA LEU A 162 -5.26 20.20 -28.39
C LEU A 162 -4.31 21.32 -27.91
N GLY A 163 -3.05 21.00 -27.59
CA GLY A 163 -2.00 21.97 -27.22
C GLY A 163 -0.83 21.90 -28.18
#